data_AF-A0A7C7V960-F1
#
_entry.id   AF-A0A7C7V960-F1
#
_cell.length_a   1.000
_cell.length_b   1.000
_cell.length_c   1.000
_cell.angle_alpha   90.00
_cell.angle_beta   90.00
_cell.angle_gamma   90.00
#
_symmetry.space_group_name_H-M   'P 1'
#
loop_
_entity.id
_entity.type
_entity.pdbx_description
1 polymer ?
#
loop_
_entity_poly.entity_id
_entity_poly.type
_entity_poly.pdbx_seq_one_letter_code
_entity_poly.pdbx_strand_id
1 'polypeptide(L)'
;MPRPWRKLPKTAPAPSTRWPAWCAQCRGSALHAHPSPAARRPAIAQGSEAAGPPPCRTTPVDLIGAWVKAGTPENAPFPFTDLDGNACKAAFADDVQPLFTQPGVWFDSSPPCTTCHGPNLAAAQKGLNLATYDDILAGAGRQAGQAKGEDILSGGNWEQSILYQQLITRKMPPGRPPDSPAKGPEIYAGH
;
A
#
# COMPACT_ATOMS: atom_id res chain seq x y z
N MET A 1 27.27 -9.28 44.61
CA MET A 1 26.65 -10.62 44.72
C MET A 1 26.18 -11.06 43.34
N PRO A 2 26.81 -12.05 42.69
CA PRO A 2 26.46 -12.45 41.33
C PRO A 2 25.23 -13.38 41.30
N ARG A 3 24.27 -13.10 40.42
CA ARG A 3 23.06 -13.91 40.21
C ARG A 3 23.40 -15.18 39.40
N PRO A 4 22.86 -16.36 39.76
CA PRO A 4 23.11 -17.59 39.01
C PRO A 4 22.28 -17.65 37.72
N TRP A 5 22.95 -18.05 36.64
CA TRP A 5 22.40 -18.28 35.32
C TRP A 5 21.51 -19.53 35.31
N ARG A 6 20.23 -19.41 34.93
CA ARG A 6 19.35 -20.56 34.67
C ARG A 6 19.60 -21.08 33.26
N LYS A 7 19.83 -22.40 33.16
CA LYS A 7 19.86 -23.16 31.91
C LYS A 7 18.45 -23.25 31.32
N LEU A 8 18.31 -22.91 30.04
CA LEU A 8 17.12 -23.15 29.21
C LEU A 8 17.14 -24.60 28.69
N PRO A 9 16.05 -25.38 28.80
CA PRO A 9 15.93 -26.67 28.13
C PRO A 9 15.62 -26.49 26.63
N LYS A 10 16.38 -27.21 25.81
CA LYS A 10 16.11 -27.46 24.39
C LYS A 10 14.90 -28.40 24.26
N THR A 11 13.91 -28.03 23.45
CA THR A 11 13.11 -28.94 22.60
C THR A 11 12.11 -28.11 21.80
N ALA A 12 12.28 -28.11 20.48
CA ALA A 12 11.30 -27.61 19.52
C ALA A 12 10.64 -28.82 18.85
N PRO A 13 9.30 -28.88 18.72
CA PRO A 13 8.65 -29.81 17.81
C PRO A 13 8.53 -29.24 16.40
N ALA A 14 8.72 -30.13 15.42
CA ALA A 14 8.67 -29.91 13.97
C ALA A 14 7.24 -29.61 13.45
N PRO A 15 7.10 -29.02 12.24
CA PRO A 15 5.82 -28.49 11.73
C PRO A 15 4.87 -29.59 11.23
N SER A 16 3.60 -29.52 11.64
CA SER A 16 2.54 -30.38 11.11
C SER A 16 2.03 -29.83 9.77
N THR A 17 2.34 -30.55 8.70
CA THR A 17 1.67 -30.44 7.39
C THR A 17 0.27 -31.01 7.49
N ARG A 18 -0.75 -30.15 7.49
CA ARG A 18 -2.14 -30.52 7.24
C ARG A 18 -2.72 -29.61 6.17
N TRP A 19 -2.70 -30.12 4.94
CA TRP A 19 -3.54 -29.67 3.85
C TRP A 19 -4.83 -30.51 3.87
N PRO A 20 -6.03 -29.92 3.95
CA PRO A 20 -7.24 -30.67 3.65
C PRO A 20 -7.46 -30.73 2.14
N ALA A 21 -7.34 -31.95 1.62
CA ALA A 21 -7.82 -32.37 0.33
C ALA A 21 -9.37 -32.32 0.30
N TRP A 22 -9.94 -31.48 -0.55
CA TRP A 22 -11.31 -31.60 -1.04
C TRP A 22 -11.26 -31.95 -2.53
N CYS A 23 -10.98 -33.22 -2.81
CA CYS A 23 -11.11 -33.82 -4.13
C CYS A 23 -11.51 -35.28 -3.95
N ALA A 24 -12.80 -35.53 -3.70
CA ALA A 24 -13.36 -36.88 -3.73
C ALA A 24 -14.90 -36.85 -3.78
N GLN A 25 -15.48 -36.79 -4.98
CA GLN A 25 -16.69 -37.58 -5.24
C GLN A 25 -16.81 -37.93 -6.73
N CYS A 26 -16.04 -38.92 -7.15
CA CYS A 26 -16.34 -39.73 -8.33
C CYS A 26 -17.12 -40.98 -7.89
N ARG A 27 -18.38 -41.09 -8.31
CA ARG A 27 -19.13 -42.34 -8.53
C ARG A 27 -19.92 -42.04 -9.82
N GLY A 28 -19.79 -42.72 -10.94
CA GLY A 28 -19.60 -44.16 -11.16
C GLY A 28 -20.96 -44.77 -11.52
N SER A 29 -21.40 -44.64 -12.77
CA SER A 29 -22.42 -45.51 -13.39
C SER A 29 -22.27 -45.42 -14.91
N ALA A 30 -21.88 -46.54 -15.50
CA ALA A 30 -21.83 -46.74 -16.94
C ALA A 30 -23.26 -46.88 -17.49
N LEU A 31 -23.46 -46.48 -18.75
CA LEU A 31 -23.89 -47.36 -19.84
C LEU A 31 -24.51 -46.55 -21.01
N HIS A 32 -24.26 -47.07 -22.21
CA HIS A 32 -24.88 -46.79 -23.52
C HIS A 32 -24.44 -45.53 -24.29
N ALA A 33 -23.59 -45.78 -25.30
CA ALA A 33 -23.35 -44.90 -26.42
C ALA A 33 -24.44 -45.09 -27.50
N HIS A 34 -25.07 -43.99 -27.90
CA HIS A 34 -25.84 -43.86 -29.13
C HIS A 34 -25.40 -42.55 -29.82
N PRO A 35 -25.19 -42.50 -31.15
CA PRO A 35 -24.84 -41.25 -31.84
C PRO A 35 -26.07 -40.60 -32.49
N SER A 36 -26.32 -39.30 -32.20
CA SER A 36 -27.08 -38.32 -33.02
C SER A 36 -27.35 -37.02 -32.24
N PRO A 37 -27.74 -35.91 -32.88
CA PRO A 37 -27.01 -35.06 -33.82
C PRO A 37 -26.65 -33.70 -33.16
N ALA A 38 -25.91 -32.85 -33.86
CA ALA A 38 -25.43 -31.54 -33.39
C ALA A 38 -26.53 -30.65 -32.78
N ALA A 39 -26.54 -30.55 -31.45
CA ALA A 39 -27.29 -29.53 -30.73
C ALA A 39 -26.45 -28.25 -30.62
N ARG A 40 -26.91 -27.17 -31.26
CA ARG A 40 -26.43 -25.81 -30.99
C ARG A 40 -26.63 -25.52 -29.50
N ARG A 41 -25.53 -25.48 -28.74
CA ARG A 41 -25.56 -25.00 -27.36
C ARG A 41 -25.93 -23.51 -27.39
N PRO A 42 -26.85 -23.05 -26.55
CA PRO A 42 -27.07 -21.62 -26.37
C PRO A 42 -25.76 -20.99 -25.89
N ALA A 43 -25.40 -19.84 -26.48
CA ALA A 43 -24.29 -19.04 -26.03
C ALA A 43 -24.48 -18.75 -24.54
N ILE A 44 -23.53 -19.20 -23.73
CA ILE A 44 -23.45 -18.79 -22.33
C ILE A 44 -23.13 -17.30 -22.41
N ALA A 45 -24.12 -16.46 -22.11
CA ALA A 45 -23.90 -15.05 -21.88
C ALA A 45 -22.90 -14.97 -20.73
N GLN A 46 -21.67 -14.55 -21.04
CA GLN A 46 -20.71 -14.15 -20.03
C GLN A 46 -21.36 -13.00 -19.28
N GLY A 47 -21.76 -13.25 -18.04
CA GLY A 47 -22.09 -12.18 -17.12
C GLY A 47 -20.85 -11.32 -17.00
N SER A 48 -20.91 -10.13 -17.59
CA SER A 48 -19.99 -9.05 -17.27
C SER A 48 -20.25 -8.71 -15.80
N GLU A 49 -19.45 -9.29 -14.92
CA GLU A 49 -19.22 -8.68 -13.62
C GLU A 49 -18.76 -7.25 -13.93
N ALA A 50 -19.57 -6.28 -13.53
CA ALA A 50 -19.27 -4.88 -13.79
C ALA A 50 -17.94 -4.58 -13.09
N ALA A 51 -16.87 -4.53 -13.88
CA ALA A 51 -15.65 -3.88 -13.47
C ALA A 51 -16.09 -2.51 -12.96
N GLY A 52 -15.71 -2.17 -11.73
CA GLY A 52 -15.91 -0.84 -11.20
C GLY A 52 -15.39 0.22 -12.17
N PRO A 53 -15.77 1.50 -11.99
CA PRO A 53 -15.20 2.57 -12.80
C PRO A 53 -13.67 2.41 -12.89
N PRO A 54 -13.07 2.62 -14.08
CA PRO A 54 -11.63 2.46 -14.24
C PRO A 54 -10.92 3.36 -13.23
N PRO A 55 -9.81 2.89 -12.64
CA PRO A 55 -9.14 3.69 -11.63
C PRO A 55 -8.62 4.99 -12.22
N CYS A 56 -8.70 6.04 -11.42
CA CYS A 56 -8.34 7.38 -11.83
C CYS A 56 -6.81 7.55 -11.88
N ARG A 57 -6.34 8.31 -12.86
CA ARG A 57 -4.90 8.53 -13.09
C ARG A 57 -4.42 9.76 -12.34
N THR A 58 -3.30 9.66 -11.63
CA THR A 58 -2.72 10.78 -10.87
C THR A 58 -1.21 10.60 -10.69
N THR A 59 -0.58 11.47 -9.91
CA THR A 59 0.83 11.31 -9.48
C THR A 59 0.88 11.11 -7.96
N PRO A 60 1.90 10.42 -7.42
CA PRO A 60 2.04 10.22 -5.98
C PRO A 60 2.00 11.53 -5.17
N VAL A 61 2.69 12.59 -5.64
CA VAL A 61 2.69 13.89 -4.95
C VAL A 61 1.31 14.53 -4.95
N ASP A 62 0.58 14.47 -6.06
CA ASP A 62 -0.75 15.08 -6.16
C ASP A 62 -1.78 14.32 -5.32
N LEU A 63 -1.70 12.99 -5.27
CA LEU A 63 -2.58 12.16 -4.47
C LEU A 63 -2.37 12.37 -2.96
N ILE A 64 -1.11 12.39 -2.50
CA ILE A 64 -0.77 12.73 -1.11
C ILE A 64 -1.26 14.15 -0.79
N GLY A 65 -1.03 15.09 -1.71
CA GLY A 65 -1.49 16.47 -1.55
C GLY A 65 -2.99 16.60 -1.43
N ALA A 66 -3.76 15.84 -2.21
CA ALA A 66 -5.22 15.80 -2.11
C ALA A 66 -5.68 15.26 -0.75
N TRP A 67 -5.06 14.17 -0.28
CA TRP A 67 -5.33 13.61 1.05
C TRP A 67 -5.04 14.61 2.17
N VAL A 68 -3.89 15.28 2.12
CA VAL A 68 -3.50 16.32 3.09
C VAL A 68 -4.49 17.48 3.09
N LYS A 69 -4.85 18.00 1.90
CA LYS A 69 -5.80 19.12 1.74
C LYS A 69 -7.22 18.76 2.16
N ALA A 70 -7.58 17.48 2.12
CA ALA A 70 -8.87 16.97 2.62
C ALA A 70 -8.91 16.81 4.14
N GLY A 71 -7.85 17.18 4.87
CA GLY A 71 -7.78 17.05 6.32
C GLY A 71 -7.34 15.66 6.78
N THR A 72 -6.56 14.95 5.96
CA THR A 72 -5.95 13.65 6.25
C THR A 72 -6.93 12.61 6.77
N PRO A 73 -8.05 12.30 6.10
CA PRO A 73 -8.95 11.26 6.59
C PRO A 73 -8.27 9.89 6.55
N GLU A 74 -8.42 9.11 7.63
CA GLU A 74 -7.91 7.74 7.70
C GLU A 74 -8.86 6.75 7.03
N ASN A 75 -10.12 6.76 7.46
CA ASN A 75 -11.12 5.74 7.08
C ASN A 75 -12.19 6.27 6.11
N ALA A 76 -12.27 7.59 5.93
CA ALA A 76 -13.22 8.21 5.02
C ALA A 76 -12.57 8.45 3.65
N PRO A 77 -13.30 8.23 2.54
CA PRO A 77 -12.81 8.62 1.22
C PRO A 77 -12.58 10.13 1.14
N PHE A 78 -11.55 10.55 0.40
CA PHE A 78 -11.29 11.95 0.10
C PHE A 78 -11.37 12.22 -1.41
N PRO A 79 -11.81 13.43 -1.80
CA PRO A 79 -11.89 13.80 -3.21
C PRO A 79 -10.51 14.14 -3.77
N PHE A 80 -10.30 13.83 -5.04
CA PHE A 80 -9.20 14.37 -5.85
C PHE A 80 -9.63 14.55 -7.30
N THR A 81 -8.84 15.30 -8.08
CA THR A 81 -9.03 15.44 -9.53
C THR A 81 -7.94 14.64 -10.23
N ASP A 82 -8.35 13.80 -11.18
CA ASP A 82 -7.41 13.00 -11.98
C ASP A 82 -6.69 13.85 -13.05
N LEU A 83 -5.76 13.24 -13.79
CA LEU A 83 -5.01 13.92 -14.85
C LEU A 83 -5.87 14.35 -16.05
N ASP A 84 -7.07 13.78 -16.20
CA ASP A 84 -8.03 14.08 -17.26
C ASP A 84 -9.08 15.13 -16.82
N GLY A 85 -9.02 15.58 -15.56
CA GLY A 85 -9.94 16.56 -14.98
C GLY A 85 -11.20 15.97 -14.35
N ASN A 86 -11.32 14.65 -14.25
CA ASN A 86 -12.47 13.98 -13.63
C ASN A 86 -12.38 14.03 -12.11
N ALA A 87 -13.55 14.11 -11.46
CA ALA A 87 -13.66 14.00 -10.01
C ALA A 87 -13.60 12.54 -9.57
N CYS A 88 -12.67 12.24 -8.67
CA CYS A 88 -12.40 10.91 -8.16
C CYS A 88 -12.40 10.90 -6.64
N LYS A 89 -12.40 9.70 -6.05
CA LYS A 89 -12.27 9.50 -4.60
C LYS A 89 -11.21 8.45 -4.34
N ALA A 90 -10.43 8.65 -3.30
CA ALA A 90 -9.40 7.72 -2.84
C ALA A 90 -9.55 7.47 -1.34
N ALA A 91 -8.94 6.40 -0.84
CA ALA A 91 -8.87 6.04 0.56
C ALA A 91 -7.41 5.97 1.02
N PHE A 92 -7.14 6.34 2.28
CA PHE A 92 -5.77 6.38 2.77
C PHE A 92 -5.10 4.99 2.74
N ALA A 93 -5.79 3.97 3.25
CA ALA A 93 -5.23 2.62 3.37
C ALA A 93 -4.87 2.01 2.00
N ASP A 94 -5.72 2.24 0.99
CA ASP A 94 -5.61 1.61 -0.32
C ASP A 94 -4.76 2.41 -1.31
N ASP A 95 -4.82 3.75 -1.25
CA ASP A 95 -4.22 4.61 -2.27
C ASP A 95 -3.02 5.42 -1.76
N VAL A 96 -3.00 5.83 -0.49
CA VAL A 96 -1.97 6.75 0.04
C VAL A 96 -0.88 6.01 0.81
N GLN A 97 -1.24 5.14 1.75
CA GLN A 97 -0.30 4.38 2.56
C GLN A 97 0.69 3.55 1.71
N PRO A 98 0.27 2.89 0.60
CA PRO A 98 1.19 2.16 -0.26
C PRO A 98 2.27 3.04 -0.89
N LEU A 99 2.04 4.34 -1.08
CA LEU A 99 3.05 5.26 -1.62
C LEU A 99 4.26 5.39 -0.70
N PHE A 100 4.09 5.12 0.60
CA PHE A 100 5.18 5.15 1.58
C PHE A 100 5.80 3.77 1.84
N THR A 101 5.01 2.70 1.68
CA THR A 101 5.36 1.37 2.17
C THR A 101 5.72 0.37 1.06
N GLN A 102 5.36 0.65 -0.20
CA GLN A 102 5.66 -0.23 -1.31
C GLN A 102 6.92 0.21 -2.07
N PRO A 103 7.75 -0.75 -2.53
CA PRO A 103 8.88 -0.46 -3.39
C PRO A 103 8.39 -0.09 -4.80
N GLY A 104 9.24 0.60 -5.57
CA GLY A 104 9.01 0.83 -7.00
C GLY A 104 7.99 1.91 -7.35
N VAL A 105 7.33 2.53 -6.37
CA VAL A 105 6.27 3.53 -6.61
C VAL A 105 6.83 4.85 -7.16
N TRP A 106 8.01 5.29 -6.69
CA TRP A 106 8.51 6.63 -6.98
C TRP A 106 9.40 6.70 -8.22
N PHE A 107 9.99 5.57 -8.57
CA PHE A 107 10.75 5.22 -9.78
C PHE A 107 11.06 3.71 -9.72
N ASP A 108 11.50 3.12 -10.84
CA ASP A 108 11.83 1.71 -10.92
C ASP A 108 12.83 1.28 -9.84
N SER A 109 12.48 0.24 -9.08
CA SER A 109 13.29 -0.26 -7.95
C SER A 109 13.54 0.75 -6.82
N SER A 110 12.75 1.84 -6.75
CA SER A 110 12.81 2.76 -5.61
C SER A 110 12.56 2.01 -4.29
N PRO A 111 13.33 2.27 -3.22
CA PRO A 111 13.06 1.68 -1.93
C PRO A 111 11.78 2.28 -1.34
N PRO A 112 11.01 1.51 -0.55
CA PRO A 112 9.95 2.05 0.29
C PRO A 112 10.51 3.14 1.22
N CYS A 113 9.72 4.18 1.50
CA CYS A 113 10.12 5.24 2.42
C CYS A 113 10.44 4.68 3.82
N THR A 114 9.70 3.64 4.23
CA THR A 114 9.87 2.92 5.49
C THR A 114 11.22 2.21 5.66
N THR A 115 11.98 2.04 4.58
CA THR A 115 13.36 1.52 4.64
C THR A 115 14.26 2.42 5.49
N CYS A 116 14.08 3.73 5.38
CA CYS A 116 14.83 4.73 6.14
C CYS A 116 13.98 5.42 7.22
N HIS A 117 12.67 5.49 7.03
CA HIS A 117 11.71 6.14 7.93
C HIS A 117 10.75 5.12 8.53
N GLY A 118 11.29 4.23 9.36
CA GLY A 118 10.57 3.07 9.90
C GLY A 118 10.35 3.13 11.43
N PRO A 119 9.77 2.08 12.01
CA PRO A 119 9.32 2.07 13.41
C PRO A 119 10.46 2.07 14.43
N ASN A 120 11.67 1.65 14.06
CA ASN A 120 12.83 1.77 14.93
C ASN A 120 13.37 3.21 14.89
N LEU A 121 12.77 4.12 15.66
CA LEU A 121 13.11 5.55 15.67
C LEU A 121 14.59 5.85 16.01
N ALA A 122 15.27 4.96 16.73
CA ALA A 122 16.70 5.11 17.02
C ALA A 122 17.59 4.93 15.78
N ALA A 123 17.12 4.17 14.79
CA ALA A 123 17.79 3.95 13.50
C ALA A 123 17.14 4.74 12.36
N ALA A 124 15.87 5.16 12.52
CA ALA A 124 15.13 5.86 11.49
C ALA A 124 15.71 7.25 11.24
N GLN A 125 15.92 7.56 9.97
CA GLN A 125 16.40 8.87 9.56
C GLN A 125 15.41 9.93 10.00
N LYS A 126 15.95 10.99 10.62
CA LYS A 126 15.19 12.11 11.18
C LYS A 126 14.15 11.69 12.22
N GLY A 127 14.26 10.53 12.87
CA GLY A 127 13.30 10.11 13.88
C GLY A 127 11.85 10.12 13.35
N LEU A 128 11.67 9.71 12.10
CA LEU A 128 10.39 9.69 11.39
C LEU A 128 10.02 8.25 11.06
N ASN A 129 8.75 7.91 11.28
CA ASN A 129 8.16 6.65 10.85
C ASN A 129 7.00 6.94 9.89
N LEU A 130 6.97 6.29 8.74
CA LEU A 130 5.95 6.46 7.70
C LEU A 130 5.13 5.18 7.46
N ALA A 131 5.27 4.18 8.34
CA ALA A 131 4.68 2.86 8.16
C ALA A 131 3.16 2.81 8.38
N THR A 132 2.61 3.74 9.17
CA THR A 132 1.20 3.78 9.53
C THR A 132 0.65 5.21 9.48
N TYR A 133 -0.67 5.35 9.41
CA TYR A 133 -1.37 6.64 9.52
C TYR A 133 -0.94 7.43 10.76
N ASP A 134 -1.05 6.81 11.93
CA ASP A 134 -0.70 7.44 13.21
C ASP A 134 0.76 7.87 13.25
N ASP A 135 1.66 7.09 12.66
CA ASP A 135 3.08 7.41 12.62
C ASP A 135 3.42 8.60 11.71
N ILE A 136 2.72 8.72 10.59
CA ILE A 136 2.83 9.88 9.69
C ILE A 136 2.38 11.14 10.44
N LEU A 137 1.24 11.08 11.15
CA LEU A 137 0.71 12.20 11.93
C LEU A 137 1.51 12.51 13.20
N ALA A 138 2.21 11.53 13.74
CA ALA A 138 3.11 11.73 14.86
C ALA A 138 4.36 12.54 14.46
N GLY A 139 4.71 12.56 13.17
CA GLY A 139 5.71 13.48 12.62
C GLY A 139 7.16 13.06 12.83
N ALA A 140 8.07 13.96 12.49
CA ALA A 140 9.52 13.76 12.48
C ALA A 140 10.20 14.24 13.77
N GLY A 141 11.47 13.89 13.95
CA GLY A 141 12.30 14.30 15.08
C GLY A 141 11.97 13.57 16.38
N ARG A 142 11.15 12.51 16.32
CA ARG A 142 10.75 11.74 17.49
C ARG A 142 11.90 10.86 18.00
N GLN A 143 12.03 10.78 19.31
CA GLN A 143 12.81 9.77 20.01
C GLN A 143 11.90 8.65 20.53
N ALA A 144 12.51 7.53 20.95
CA ALA A 144 11.76 6.41 21.53
C ALA A 144 10.94 6.88 22.75
N GLY A 145 9.64 6.57 22.74
CA GLY A 145 8.69 6.96 23.79
C GLY A 145 8.05 8.34 23.61
N GLN A 146 8.46 9.13 22.60
CA GLN A 146 7.78 10.39 22.27
C GLN A 146 6.57 10.14 21.36
N ALA A 147 5.42 10.67 21.78
CA ALA A 147 4.17 10.50 21.03
C ALA A 147 4.11 11.36 19.76
N LYS A 148 4.66 12.58 19.79
CA LYS A 148 4.67 13.51 18.65
C LYS A 148 6.02 14.21 18.52
N GLY A 149 6.32 14.61 17.29
CA GLY A 149 7.43 15.48 16.95
C GLY A 149 6.97 16.62 16.04
N GLU A 150 7.82 17.01 15.11
CA GLU A 150 7.54 18.07 14.14
C GLU A 150 6.52 17.59 13.10
N ASP A 151 5.47 18.38 12.89
CA ASP A 151 4.42 18.11 11.91
C ASP A 151 4.99 18.21 10.48
N ILE A 152 4.97 17.09 9.76
CA ILE A 152 5.49 17.01 8.40
C ILE A 152 4.46 17.41 7.33
N LEU A 153 3.20 17.64 7.72
CA LEU A 153 2.07 17.98 6.84
C LEU A 153 1.64 19.46 6.95
N SER A 154 2.29 20.23 7.84
CA SER A 154 2.05 21.66 8.06
C SER A 154 0.58 22.03 8.23
N GLY A 155 -0.14 21.29 9.08
CA GLY A 155 -1.53 21.56 9.40
C GLY A 155 -2.49 21.46 8.21
N GLY A 156 -2.14 20.67 7.18
CA GLY A 156 -2.93 20.54 5.96
C GLY A 156 -2.50 21.46 4.81
N ASN A 157 -1.52 22.35 5.02
CA ASN A 157 -0.97 23.19 3.96
C ASN A 157 0.12 22.42 3.18
N TRP A 158 -0.32 21.64 2.19
CA TRP A 158 0.52 20.68 1.47
C TRP A 158 1.80 21.30 0.89
N GLU A 159 1.70 22.38 0.13
CA GLU A 159 2.85 22.99 -0.54
C GLU A 159 3.86 23.62 0.43
N GLN A 160 3.42 23.95 1.66
CA GLN A 160 4.29 24.42 2.74
C GLN A 160 4.85 23.27 3.60
N SER A 161 4.35 22.06 3.40
CA SER A 161 4.69 20.91 4.22
C SER A 161 6.13 20.44 4.02
N ILE A 162 6.75 19.98 5.10
CA ILE A 162 8.09 19.39 5.05
C ILE A 162 8.11 18.22 4.08
N LEU A 163 7.07 17.37 4.10
CA LEU A 163 6.96 16.22 3.22
C LEU A 163 6.98 16.64 1.74
N TYR A 164 6.19 17.64 1.35
CA TYR A 164 6.21 18.17 -0.03
C TYR A 164 7.60 18.65 -0.44
N GLN A 165 8.28 19.41 0.43
CA GLN A 165 9.63 19.92 0.15
C GLN A 165 10.65 18.78 0.00
N GLN A 166 10.54 17.70 0.79
CA GLN A 166 11.42 16.53 0.62
C GLN A 166 11.15 15.80 -0.71
N LEU A 167 9.89 15.67 -1.11
CA LEU A 167 9.53 14.99 -2.35
C LEU A 167 9.93 15.80 -3.59
N ILE A 168 9.67 17.11 -3.60
CA ILE A 168 9.92 17.96 -4.78
C ILE A 168 11.37 18.45 -4.84
N THR A 169 11.90 19.01 -3.76
CA THR A 169 13.21 19.65 -3.78
C THR A 169 14.34 18.67 -3.52
N ARG A 170 14.16 17.76 -2.56
CA ARG A 170 15.18 16.74 -2.23
C ARG A 170 15.02 15.46 -3.03
N LYS A 171 13.98 15.36 -3.87
CA LYS A 171 13.69 14.22 -4.73
C LYS A 171 13.71 12.90 -3.95
N MET A 172 13.10 12.89 -2.76
CA MET A 172 12.92 11.65 -2.00
C MET A 172 11.97 10.69 -2.75
N PRO A 173 12.22 9.36 -2.69
CA PRO A 173 13.39 8.70 -2.11
C PRO A 173 14.66 8.93 -2.95
N PRO A 174 15.87 8.89 -2.34
CA PRO A 174 17.11 9.16 -3.04
C PRO A 174 17.37 8.15 -4.15
N GLY A 175 18.08 8.57 -5.21
CA GLY A 175 18.40 7.73 -6.36
C GLY A 175 17.48 7.91 -7.56
N ARG A 176 16.53 8.86 -7.49
CA ARG A 176 15.65 9.21 -8.62
C ARG A 176 16.47 9.65 -9.86
N PRO A 177 16.25 9.02 -11.04
CA PRO A 177 16.87 9.43 -12.29
C PRO A 177 16.68 10.92 -12.63
N PRO A 178 17.63 11.56 -13.36
CA PRO A 178 17.54 13.00 -13.69
C PRO A 178 16.27 13.41 -14.45
N ASP A 179 15.77 12.51 -15.29
CA ASP A 179 14.60 12.65 -16.17
C ASP A 179 13.28 12.22 -15.52
N SER A 180 13.30 11.74 -14.28
CA SER A 180 12.07 11.36 -13.58
C SER A 180 11.15 12.57 -13.37
N PRO A 181 9.83 12.42 -13.56
CA PRO A 181 8.87 13.49 -13.31
C PRO A 181 8.97 13.99 -11.88
N ALA A 182 8.89 15.31 -11.69
CA ALA A 182 9.04 15.94 -10.37
C ALA A 182 8.05 15.38 -9.34
N LYS A 183 6.82 15.10 -9.76
CA LYS A 183 5.73 14.60 -8.92
C LYS A 183 5.65 13.06 -8.81
N GLY A 184 6.60 12.35 -9.41
CA GLY A 184 6.57 10.90 -9.55
C GLY A 184 5.85 10.41 -10.81
N PRO A 185 5.91 9.09 -11.06
CA PRO A 185 5.28 8.49 -12.23
C PRO A 185 3.75 8.63 -12.18
N GLU A 186 3.10 8.39 -13.31
CA GLU A 186 1.66 8.19 -13.34
C GLU A 186 1.30 6.92 -12.56
N ILE A 187 0.29 7.02 -11.68
CA ILE A 187 -0.27 5.92 -10.89
C ILE A 187 -1.79 5.91 -11.05
N TYR A 188 -2.39 4.80 -10.64
CA TYR A 188 -3.83 4.59 -10.61
C TYR A 188 -4.30 4.57 -9.16
N ALA A 189 -5.42 5.24 -8.88
CA ALA A 189 -6.01 5.32 -7.55
C ALA A 189 -7.54 5.42 -7.62
N GLY A 190 -8.22 5.16 -6.50
CA GLY A 190 -9.67 5.29 -6.38
C GLY A 190 -10.44 4.08 -6.90
N HIS A 191 -10.09 2.91 -6.36
CA HIS A 191 -10.71 1.61 -6.64
C HIS A 191 -12.01 1.41 -5.84
#